data_AF-A0A6G7CDX8-F1
#
_entry.id   AF-A0A6G7CDX8-F1
#
_cell.length_a   1.000
_cell.length_b   1.000
_cell.length_c   1.000
_cell.angle_alpha   90.00
_cell.angle_beta   90.00
_cell.angle_gamma   90.00
#
_symmetry.space_group_name_H-M   'P 1'
#
loop_
_entity.id
_entity.type
_entity.pdbx_description
1 polymer ?
#
loop_
_entity_poly.entity_id
_entity_poly.type
_entity_poly.pdbx_seq_one_letter_code
_entity_poly.pdbx_strand_id
1 'polypeptide(L)'
;MRLNSNIKKLFTGFLALIMLLSFASCGKNIAFQNSSVVPAAEGKVSVKKDSNKNYSIGIKISNLAEVNRLQPSKNVYVVWMETENSVVKNIGQIKSDTGFMSSKLKATFETVTSFEPSKIFISAEDNADVKYPGMQLILTTNRF
;
A
#
# COMPACT_ATOMS: atom_id res chain seq x y z
N MET A 1 16.56 12.87 -48.30
CA MET A 1 17.37 13.89 -47.57
C MET A 1 18.38 13.15 -46.69
N ARG A 2 19.69 13.14 -47.05
CA ARG A 2 20.73 12.43 -46.26
C ARG A 2 21.11 13.28 -45.06
N LEU A 3 20.77 12.84 -43.85
CA LEU A 3 21.12 13.54 -42.61
C LEU A 3 22.63 13.47 -42.36
N ASN A 4 23.28 14.62 -42.12
CA ASN A 4 24.71 14.74 -41.87
C ASN A 4 25.14 13.90 -40.64
N SER A 5 26.30 13.24 -40.71
CA SER A 5 26.80 12.31 -39.67
C SER A 5 26.91 12.99 -38.29
N ASN A 6 27.31 14.27 -38.26
CA ASN A 6 27.38 15.05 -37.01
C ASN A 6 26.00 15.35 -36.42
N ILE A 7 24.97 15.53 -37.26
CA ILE A 7 23.58 15.74 -36.81
C ILE A 7 23.05 14.44 -36.20
N LYS A 8 23.37 13.28 -36.78
CA LYS A 8 23.00 11.97 -36.21
C LYS A 8 23.63 11.76 -34.83
N LYS A 9 24.91 12.09 -34.66
CA LYS A 9 25.63 11.99 -33.37
C LYS A 9 25.01 12.89 -32.29
N LEU A 10 24.68 14.13 -32.66
CA LEU A 10 23.95 15.07 -31.79
C LEU A 10 22.56 14.52 -31.40
N PHE A 11 21.82 13.96 -32.37
CA PHE A 11 20.49 13.39 -32.12
C PHE A 11 20.57 12.17 -31.20
N THR A 12 21.54 11.27 -31.40
CA THR A 12 21.77 10.12 -30.50
C THR A 12 22.20 10.54 -29.11
N GLY A 13 23.02 11.58 -28.98
CA GLY A 13 23.41 12.13 -27.68
C GLY A 13 22.22 12.73 -26.92
N PHE A 14 21.36 13.47 -27.63
CA PHE A 14 20.15 14.05 -27.07
C PHE A 14 19.11 12.99 -26.65
N LEU A 15 18.94 11.94 -27.46
CA LEU A 15 18.05 10.81 -27.13
C LEU A 15 18.52 10.05 -25.87
N ALA A 16 19.84 9.86 -25.73
CA ALA A 16 20.42 9.25 -24.52
C ALA A 16 20.21 10.13 -23.28
N LEU A 17 20.29 11.45 -23.42
CA LEU A 17 20.07 12.39 -22.32
C LEU A 17 18.60 12.43 -21.84
N ILE A 18 17.64 12.35 -22.76
CA ILE A 18 16.20 12.25 -22.41
C ILE A 18 15.91 10.94 -21.68
N MET A 19 16.54 9.84 -22.09
CA MET A 19 16.35 8.53 -21.47
C MET A 19 16.86 8.50 -20.01
N LEU A 20 17.90 9.29 -19.69
CA LEU A 20 18.44 9.43 -18.33
C LEU A 20 17.50 10.21 -17.38
N LEU A 21 16.64 11.09 -17.89
CA LEU A 21 15.74 11.93 -17.08
C LEU A 21 14.41 11.23 -16.69
N SER A 22 14.20 9.98 -17.13
CA SER A 22 12.89 9.31 -17.04
C SER A 22 12.60 8.59 -15.71
N PHE A 23 13.45 8.68 -14.68
CA PHE A 23 13.33 7.84 -13.47
C PHE A 23 12.88 8.53 -12.18
N ALA A 24 12.35 9.76 -12.23
CA ALA A 24 11.82 10.44 -11.04
C ALA A 24 10.38 10.01 -10.69
N SER A 25 10.16 8.73 -10.35
CA SER A 25 8.89 8.30 -9.74
C SER A 25 8.97 8.46 -8.22
N CYS A 26 8.38 9.55 -7.70
CA CYS A 26 8.29 9.80 -6.27
C CYS A 26 7.13 9.01 -5.67
N GLY A 27 7.42 7.80 -5.17
CA GLY A 27 6.50 6.99 -4.37
C GLY A 27 6.98 6.89 -2.92
N LYS A 28 6.09 7.10 -1.95
CA LYS A 28 6.41 6.90 -0.53
C LYS A 28 6.29 5.41 -0.19
N ASN A 29 7.28 4.84 0.50
CA ASN A 29 7.22 3.49 1.03
C ASN A 29 7.44 3.55 2.54
N ILE A 30 6.47 3.08 3.32
CA ILE A 30 6.53 3.11 4.78
C ILE A 30 6.25 1.72 5.35
N ALA A 31 7.04 1.29 6.32
CA ALA A 31 6.81 0.05 7.05
C ALA A 31 5.71 0.20 8.11
N PHE A 32 4.98 -0.87 8.37
CA PHE A 32 4.14 -0.94 9.56
C PHE A 32 5.00 -0.97 10.84
N GLN A 33 4.48 -0.37 11.91
CA GLN A 33 5.02 -0.52 13.25
C GLN A 33 4.76 -1.93 13.77
N ASN A 34 5.57 -2.37 14.73
CA ASN A 34 5.38 -3.65 15.39
C ASN A 34 4.00 -3.73 16.06
N SER A 35 3.29 -4.83 15.78
CA SER A 35 2.00 -5.10 16.39
C SER A 35 2.17 -5.68 17.80
N SER A 36 1.34 -5.23 18.75
CA SER A 36 1.19 -5.91 20.04
C SER A 36 0.28 -7.15 19.95
N VAL A 37 -0.58 -7.24 18.94
CA VAL A 37 -1.56 -8.32 18.76
C VAL A 37 -0.98 -9.44 17.90
N VAL A 38 -0.23 -9.09 16.85
CA VAL A 38 0.41 -10.05 15.94
C VAL A 38 1.90 -9.70 15.77
N PRO A 39 2.77 -9.93 16.77
CA PRO A 39 4.15 -9.43 16.78
C PRO A 39 5.02 -9.91 15.61
N ALA A 40 4.70 -11.07 15.04
CA ALA A 40 5.42 -11.61 13.89
C ALA A 40 5.05 -10.95 12.57
N ALA A 41 3.92 -10.22 12.50
CA ALA A 41 3.44 -9.64 11.25
C ALA A 41 4.33 -8.46 10.82
N GLU A 42 4.83 -8.56 9.60
CA GLU A 42 5.67 -7.55 8.98
C GLU A 42 5.02 -7.10 7.69
N GLY A 43 5.02 -5.79 7.42
CA GLY A 43 4.49 -5.32 6.16
C GLY A 43 4.89 -3.90 5.82
N LYS A 44 4.56 -3.51 4.60
CA LYS A 44 4.84 -2.20 4.03
C LYS A 44 3.67 -1.66 3.24
N VAL A 45 3.56 -0.35 3.25
CA VAL A 45 2.61 0.44 2.49
C VAL A 45 3.38 1.27 1.45
N SER A 46 2.95 1.18 0.21
CA SER A 46 3.43 2.00 -0.91
C SER A 46 2.33 2.99 -1.30
N VAL A 47 2.62 4.27 -1.31
CA VAL A 47 1.71 5.33 -1.76
C VAL A 47 2.34 6.03 -2.96
N LYS A 48 1.63 6.04 -4.09
CA LYS A 48 2.08 6.70 -5.33
C LYS A 48 1.00 7.64 -5.82
N LYS A 49 1.38 8.86 -6.16
CA LYS A 49 0.49 9.82 -6.80
C LYS A 49 0.54 9.65 -8.32
N ASP A 50 -0.63 9.54 -8.95
CA ASP A 50 -0.76 9.46 -10.41
C ASP A 50 -0.87 10.86 -11.05
N SER A 51 -0.91 10.91 -12.38
CA SER A 51 -1.08 12.15 -13.15
C SER A 51 -2.43 12.83 -12.93
N ASN A 52 -3.44 12.07 -12.50
CA ASN A 52 -4.78 12.55 -12.20
C ASN A 52 -4.92 13.04 -10.75
N LYS A 53 -3.81 13.05 -10.00
CA LYS A 53 -3.75 13.40 -8.57
C LYS A 53 -4.52 12.43 -7.66
N ASN A 54 -4.75 11.19 -8.11
CA ASN A 54 -5.16 10.10 -7.24
C ASN A 54 -3.93 9.45 -6.61
N TYR A 55 -4.16 8.75 -5.51
CA TYR A 55 -3.15 8.04 -4.74
C TYR A 55 -3.43 6.54 -4.86
N SER A 56 -2.51 5.81 -5.49
CA SER A 56 -2.48 4.35 -5.47
C SER A 56 -1.83 3.88 -4.17
N ILE A 57 -2.56 3.06 -3.41
CA ILE A 57 -2.11 2.50 -2.14
C ILE A 57 -1.92 1.00 -2.37
N GLY A 58 -0.70 0.51 -2.15
CA GLY A 58 -0.35 -0.90 -2.17
C GLY A 58 0.14 -1.36 -0.81
N ILE A 59 -0.36 -2.49 -0.32
CA ILE A 59 0.01 -3.07 0.97
C ILE A 59 0.47 -4.50 0.75
N LYS A 60 1.60 -4.86 1.37
CA LYS A 60 2.11 -6.23 1.40
C LYS A 60 2.49 -6.60 2.82
N ILE A 61 1.96 -7.72 3.30
CA ILE A 61 2.16 -8.21 4.67
C ILE A 61 2.59 -9.68 4.60
N SER A 62 3.50 -10.05 5.47
CA SER A 62 3.93 -11.43 5.74
C SER A 62 3.75 -11.74 7.21
N ASN A 63 3.66 -13.03 7.55
CA ASN A 63 3.44 -13.53 8.91
C ASN A 63 2.18 -12.96 9.60
N LEU A 64 1.17 -12.58 8.82
CA LEU A 64 -0.13 -12.15 9.34
C LEU A 64 -0.92 -13.37 9.82
N ALA A 65 -1.24 -13.41 11.11
CA ALA A 65 -2.08 -14.45 11.69
C ALA A 65 -3.44 -14.53 10.98
N GLU A 66 -4.01 -15.73 10.90
CA GLU A 66 -5.38 -15.90 10.42
C GLU A 66 -6.35 -15.17 11.35
N VAL A 67 -7.29 -14.42 10.76
CA VAL A 67 -8.19 -13.54 11.52
C VAL A 67 -9.05 -14.31 12.53
N ASN A 68 -9.46 -15.54 12.19
CA ASN A 68 -10.24 -16.41 13.08
C ASN A 68 -9.43 -16.95 14.27
N ARG A 69 -8.10 -16.85 14.23
CA ARG A 69 -7.19 -17.32 15.30
C ARG A 69 -6.80 -16.22 16.28
N LEU A 70 -7.27 -14.99 16.05
CA LEU A 70 -7.09 -13.89 16.98
C LEU A 70 -7.89 -14.10 18.26
N GLN A 71 -7.53 -13.34 19.30
CA GLN A 71 -8.26 -13.30 20.56
C GLN A 71 -8.61 -11.83 20.90
N PRO A 72 -9.90 -11.44 20.91
CA PRO A 72 -11.04 -12.25 20.45
C PRO A 72 -10.93 -12.58 18.95
N SER A 73 -11.60 -13.65 18.53
CA SER A 73 -11.68 -14.07 17.14
C SER A 73 -12.51 -13.07 16.32
N LYS A 74 -12.13 -12.85 15.06
CA LYS A 74 -12.75 -11.94 14.10
C LYS A 74 -12.85 -12.57 12.73
N ASN A 75 -13.58 -11.95 11.80
CA ASN A 75 -13.88 -12.54 10.49
C ASN A 75 -13.06 -11.93 9.35
N VAL A 76 -12.65 -10.67 9.48
CA VAL A 76 -12.00 -9.94 8.39
C VAL A 76 -11.01 -8.89 8.89
N TYR A 77 -9.97 -8.65 8.10
CA TYR A 77 -9.10 -7.49 8.29
C TYR A 77 -9.59 -6.33 7.43
N VAL A 78 -9.85 -5.19 8.05
CA VAL A 78 -10.27 -3.96 7.35
C VAL A 78 -9.11 -2.99 7.31
N VAL A 79 -8.88 -2.42 6.13
CA VAL A 79 -7.86 -1.42 5.87
C VAL A 79 -8.47 -0.04 5.98
N TRP A 80 -7.84 0.80 6.79
CA TRP A 80 -8.25 2.15 7.06
C TRP A 80 -7.20 3.15 6.62
N MET A 81 -7.69 4.31 6.20
CA MET A 81 -6.88 5.45 5.85
C MET A 81 -7.33 6.66 6.66
N GLU A 82 -6.38 7.32 7.33
CA GLU A 82 -6.55 8.68 7.82
C GLU A 82 -6.09 9.65 6.73
N THR A 83 -6.87 10.71 6.50
CA THR A 83 -6.51 11.82 5.60
C THR A 83 -5.77 12.91 6.36
N GLU A 84 -5.24 13.94 5.69
CA GLU A 84 -4.63 15.09 6.37
C GLU A 84 -5.59 15.80 7.33
N ASN A 85 -6.89 15.83 7.01
CA ASN A 85 -7.94 16.43 7.84
C ASN A 85 -8.40 15.51 8.99
N SER A 86 -7.62 14.47 9.33
CA SER A 86 -7.94 13.46 10.36
C SER A 86 -9.27 12.71 10.15
N VAL A 87 -9.79 12.70 8.92
CA VAL A 87 -10.94 11.85 8.56
C VAL A 87 -10.44 10.44 8.32
N VAL A 88 -11.03 9.48 9.04
CA VAL A 88 -10.79 8.04 8.86
C VAL A 88 -11.78 7.47 7.86
N LYS A 89 -11.29 6.70 6.88
CA LYS A 89 -12.08 6.05 5.83
C LYS A 89 -11.72 4.57 5.74
N ASN A 90 -12.73 3.72 5.66
CA ASN A 90 -12.59 2.33 5.24
C ASN A 90 -12.25 2.33 3.74
N ILE A 91 -11.09 1.77 3.38
CA ILE A 91 -10.62 1.72 1.99
C ILE A 91 -10.68 0.31 1.40
N GLY A 92 -11.10 -0.68 2.18
CA GLY A 92 -11.34 -2.05 1.74
C GLY A 92 -10.92 -3.10 2.78
N GLN A 93 -10.95 -4.36 2.37
CA GLN A 93 -10.64 -5.50 3.22
C GLN A 93 -9.47 -6.32 2.69
N ILE A 94 -8.79 -7.00 3.60
CA ILE A 94 -7.79 -8.03 3.31
C ILE A 94 -8.39 -9.38 3.67
N LYS A 95 -8.38 -10.30 2.71
CA LYS A 95 -8.57 -11.73 2.99
C LYS A 95 -7.19 -12.35 3.12
N SER A 96 -6.89 -13.01 4.24
CA SER A 96 -5.70 -13.85 4.31
C SER A 96 -5.96 -15.08 3.43
N ASP A 97 -5.12 -15.34 2.44
CA ASP A 97 -5.32 -16.47 1.53
C ASP A 97 -5.31 -17.80 2.31
N THR A 98 -6.45 -18.50 2.35
CA THR A 98 -6.69 -19.71 3.17
C THR A 98 -6.44 -21.04 2.45
N GLY A 99 -5.90 -21.02 1.22
CA GLY A 99 -5.69 -22.24 0.42
C GLY A 99 -4.57 -23.15 0.93
N PHE A 100 -4.67 -24.47 0.71
CA PHE A 100 -3.63 -25.46 1.07
C PHE A 100 -2.27 -25.20 0.39
N MET A 101 -2.28 -24.47 -0.74
CA MET A 101 -1.09 -23.97 -1.47
C MET A 101 -0.90 -22.45 -1.39
N SER A 102 -1.71 -21.74 -0.58
CA SER A 102 -1.47 -20.34 -0.30
C SER A 102 -0.17 -20.20 0.50
N SER A 103 0.61 -19.17 0.22
CA SER A 103 1.68 -18.74 1.13
C SER A 103 1.05 -18.35 2.46
N LYS A 104 0.91 -19.33 3.35
CA LYS A 104 0.34 -19.19 4.69
C LYS A 104 0.90 -17.91 5.31
N LEU A 105 0.01 -17.06 5.83
CA LEU A 105 0.34 -15.81 6.53
C LEU A 105 0.78 -14.62 5.63
N LYS A 106 0.57 -14.65 4.31
CA LYS A 106 0.75 -13.45 3.48
C LYS A 106 -0.57 -12.79 3.12
N ALA A 107 -0.52 -11.47 2.92
CA ALA A 107 -1.65 -10.68 2.46
C ALA A 107 -1.17 -9.55 1.54
N THR A 108 -1.94 -9.30 0.49
CA THR A 108 -1.74 -8.18 -0.43
C THR A 108 -3.03 -7.41 -0.60
N PHE A 109 -2.93 -6.09 -0.72
CA PHE A 109 -4.06 -5.21 -0.95
C PHE A 109 -3.66 -4.04 -1.82
N GLU A 110 -4.50 -3.69 -2.79
CA GLU A 110 -4.28 -2.58 -3.70
C GLU A 110 -5.58 -1.80 -3.88
N THR A 111 -5.49 -0.47 -3.82
CA THR A 111 -6.63 0.42 -4.05
C THR A 111 -6.17 1.78 -4.57
N VAL A 112 -7.12 2.59 -5.02
CA VAL A 112 -6.91 3.96 -5.46
C VAL A 112 -7.88 4.89 -4.74
N THR A 113 -7.41 6.08 -4.38
CA THR A 113 -8.22 7.10 -3.69
C THR A 113 -7.88 8.48 -4.21
N SER A 114 -8.86 9.38 -4.25
CA SER A 114 -8.65 10.80 -4.56
C SER A 114 -8.16 11.61 -3.36
N PHE A 115 -8.22 11.04 -2.15
CA PHE A 115 -7.79 11.69 -0.92
C PHE A 115 -6.34 11.35 -0.58
N GLU A 116 -5.57 12.34 -0.15
CA GLU A 116 -4.20 12.13 0.31
C GLU A 116 -4.17 11.38 1.65
N PRO A 117 -3.51 10.21 1.72
CA PRO A 117 -3.36 9.46 2.96
C PRO A 117 -2.29 10.13 3.85
N SER A 118 -2.62 10.38 5.11
CA SER A 118 -1.65 10.77 6.15
C SER A 118 -1.20 9.58 6.99
N LYS A 119 -2.02 8.52 7.09
CA LYS A 119 -1.71 7.30 7.85
C LYS A 119 -2.54 6.13 7.35
N ILE A 120 -1.98 4.92 7.35
CA ILE A 120 -2.69 3.68 7.06
C ILE A 120 -2.64 2.75 8.27
N PHE A 121 -3.74 2.07 8.55
CA PHE A 121 -3.80 1.07 9.60
C PHE A 121 -4.81 -0.03 9.29
N ILE A 122 -4.70 -1.15 9.99
CA ILE A 122 -5.51 -2.35 9.79
C ILE A 122 -6.09 -2.77 11.13
N SER A 123 -7.39 -3.05 11.16
CA SER A 123 -8.07 -3.64 12.32
C SER A 123 -8.68 -4.99 11.95
N ALA A 124 -8.93 -5.81 12.97
CA ALA A 124 -9.71 -7.03 12.84
C ALA A 124 -11.17 -6.76 13.22
N GLU A 125 -12.10 -7.11 12.33
CA GLU A 125 -13.52 -6.78 12.42
C GLU A 125 -14.41 -8.01 12.19
N ASP A 126 -15.65 -7.93 12.63
CA ASP A 126 -16.66 -8.96 12.38
C ASP A 126 -17.26 -8.84 10.97
N ASN A 127 -17.31 -7.63 10.41
CA ASN A 127 -17.85 -7.33 9.08
C ASN A 127 -16.93 -6.35 8.33
N ALA A 128 -16.98 -6.39 7.00
CA ALA A 128 -16.09 -5.60 6.14
C ALA A 128 -16.59 -4.17 5.88
N ASP A 129 -17.90 -3.96 5.98
CA ASP A 129 -18.62 -2.73 5.68
C ASP A 129 -18.84 -1.84 6.92
N VAL A 130 -18.04 -2.06 7.97
CA VAL A 130 -18.05 -1.24 9.18
C VAL A 130 -17.68 0.21 8.87
N LYS A 131 -18.40 1.13 9.52
CA LYS A 131 -18.23 2.59 9.35
C LYS A 131 -17.11 3.16 10.21
N TYR A 132 -16.78 2.48 11.29
CA TYR A 132 -15.78 2.90 12.27
C TYR A 132 -14.89 1.70 12.62
N PRO A 133 -13.59 1.93 12.86
CA PRO A 133 -12.69 0.87 13.29
C PRO A 133 -13.07 0.39 14.70
N GLY A 134 -13.04 -0.92 14.89
CA GLY A 134 -13.12 -1.56 16.19
C GLY A 134 -11.84 -1.39 17.00
N MET A 135 -11.83 -2.00 18.18
CA MET A 135 -10.74 -1.84 19.16
C MET A 135 -9.49 -2.66 18.84
N GLN A 136 -9.60 -3.70 18.01
CA GLN A 136 -8.53 -4.64 17.75
C GLN A 136 -7.65 -4.16 16.60
N LEU A 137 -6.77 -3.20 16.90
CA LEU A 137 -5.79 -2.67 15.97
C LEU A 137 -4.66 -3.69 15.74
N ILE A 138 -4.39 -4.01 14.48
CA ILE A 138 -3.46 -5.07 14.08
C ILE A 138 -2.14 -4.47 13.61
N LEU A 139 -2.17 -3.57 12.63
CA LEU A 139 -0.96 -2.93 12.10
C LEU A 139 -1.24 -1.45 11.87
N THR A 140 -0.22 -0.61 12.07
CA THR A 140 -0.35 0.83 11.87
C THR A 140 0.96 1.42 11.38
N THR A 141 0.91 2.37 10.46
CA THR A 141 2.12 3.10 10.03
C THR A 141 2.36 4.33 10.91
N ASN A 142 3.59 4.86 10.83
CA ASN A 142 3.80 6.27 11.18
C ASN A 142 3.02 7.17 10.21
N ARG A 143 2.82 8.43 10.60
CA ARG A 143 2.26 9.44 9.69
C ARG A 143 3.25 9.75 8.57
N PHE A 144 2.75 10.02 7.36
CA PHE A 144 3.54 10.26 6.14
C PHE A 144 3.86 11.73 5.89
#